data_AF-A0A662UJA2-F1
#
_entry.id   AF-A0A662UJA2-F1
#
_cell.length_a   1.000
_cell.length_b   1.000
_cell.length_c   1.000
_cell.angle_alpha   90.00
_cell.angle_beta   90.00
_cell.angle_gamma   90.00
#
_symmetry.space_group_name_H-M   'P 1'
#
loop_
_entity.id
_entity.type
_entity.pdbx_description
1 polymer ?
#
loop_
_entity_poly.entity_id
_entity_poly.type
_entity_poly.pdbx_seq_one_letter_code
_entity_poly.pdbx_strand_id
1 'polypeptide(L)' 'MSPHEPGTLFYCPSCGKVLIKRCRKCRKLVVPYTCPNCGFRGP' A
#
# COMPACT_ATOMS: atom_id res chain seq x y z
N MET A 1 0.96 14.06 -5.86
CA MET A 1 -0.07 13.05 -6.18
C MET A 1 -1.20 13.78 -6.86
N SER A 2 -1.39 13.58 -8.17
CA SER A 2 -2.50 14.22 -8.89
C SER A 2 -3.83 13.68 -8.32
N PRO A 3 -4.83 14.54 -8.04
CA PRO A 3 -6.07 14.13 -7.36
C PRO A 3 -6.91 13.09 -8.14
N HIS A 4 -6.61 12.85 -9.41
CA HIS A 4 -7.35 11.94 -10.30
C HIS A 4 -6.70 10.55 -10.47
N GLU A 5 -5.61 10.25 -9.77
CA GLU A 5 -4.96 8.95 -9.95
C GLU A 5 -5.64 7.87 -9.09
N PRO A 6 -6.22 6.80 -9.70
CA PRO A 6 -6.90 5.76 -8.93
C PRO A 6 -5.87 5.01 -8.07
N GLY A 7 -5.91 5.30 -6.77
CA GLY A 7 -5.18 4.57 -5.75
C GLY A 7 -6.07 3.50 -5.12
N THR A 8 -5.49 2.37 -4.75
CA THR A 8 -6.18 1.37 -3.93
C THR A 8 -5.84 1.60 -2.46
N LEU A 9 -6.86 1.50 -1.61
CA LEU A 9 -6.77 1.62 -0.16
C LEU A 9 -7.21 0.27 0.41
N PHE A 10 -6.37 -0.33 1.25
CA PHE A 10 -6.68 -1.59 1.89
C PHE A 10 -5.98 -1.66 3.25
N TYR A 11 -6.52 -2.45 4.17
CA TYR A 11 -5.87 -2.70 5.44
C TYR A 11 -4.74 -3.70 5.26
N CYS A 12 -3.65 -3.52 6.02
CA CYS A 12 -2.52 -4.45 6.00
C CYS A 12 -3.01 -5.89 6.24
N PRO A 13 -2.69 -6.87 5.38
CA PRO A 13 -3.18 -8.24 5.53
C PRO A 13 -2.59 -8.97 6.74
N SER A 14 -1.46 -8.49 7.26
CA SER A 14 -0.78 -9.11 8.40
C SER A 14 -1.34 -8.64 9.75
N CYS A 15 -1.60 -7.33 9.92
CA CYS A 15 -2.05 -6.79 11.20
C CYS A 15 -3.47 -6.22 11.19
N GLY A 16 -4.06 -5.91 10.03
CA GLY A 16 -5.39 -5.30 9.89
C GLY A 16 -5.54 -3.88 10.44
N LYS A 17 -4.51 -3.33 11.12
CA LYS A 17 -4.58 -2.06 11.86
C LYS A 17 -4.13 -0.84 11.05
N VAL A 18 -3.31 -1.04 10.02
CA VAL A 18 -2.76 0.06 9.21
C VAL A 18 -3.47 0.13 7.87
N LEU A 19 -3.95 1.33 7.51
CA LEU A 19 -4.50 1.62 6.20
C LEU A 19 -3.36 1.89 5.21
N ILE A 20 -3.22 1.03 4.21
CA ILE A 20 -2.18 1.13 3.18
C ILE A 20 -2.80 1.72 1.92
N LYS A 21 -2.24 2.85 1.48
CA LYS A 21 -2.55 3.47 0.19
C LYS A 21 -1.48 3.09 -0.83
N ARG A 22 -1.89 2.50 -1.95
CA ARG A 22 -1.00 2.19 -3.08
C ARG A 22 -1.46 2.95 -4.32
N CYS A 23 -0.53 3.64 -4.95
CA CYS A 23 -0.78 4.31 -6.23
C CYS A 23 -0.80 3.27 -7.37
N ARG A 24 -1.49 3.57 -8.49
CA ARG A 24 -1.55 2.64 -9.65
C ARG A 24 -0.17 2.30 -10.18
N LYS A 25 0.73 3.30 -10.25
CA LYS A 25 2.13 3.11 -10.68
C LYS A 25 2.89 2.21 -9.71
N CYS A 26 2.70 2.40 -8.41
CA CYS A 26 3.29 1.59 -7.34
C CYS A 26 2.87 0.12 -7.49
N ARG A 27 1.60 -0.13 -7.81
CA ARG A 27 1.06 -1.49 -8.02
C ARG A 27 1.55 -2.12 -9.33
N LYS A 28 1.64 -1.33 -10.41
CA LYS A 28 2.21 -1.79 -11.70
C LYS A 28 3.69 -2.14 -11.61
N LEU A 29 4.45 -1.35 -10.85
CA LEU A 29 5.89 -1.55 -10.65
C LEU A 29 6.20 -2.48 -9.47
N VAL A 30 5.16 -3.03 -8.81
CA VAL A 30 5.32 -3.98 -7.69
C VAL A 30 6.25 -3.40 -6.62
N VAL A 31 6.06 -2.10 -6.31
CA VAL A 31 6.95 -1.36 -5.42
C VAL A 31 6.73 -1.84 -4.00
N PRO A 32 7.75 -2.43 -3.36
CA PRO A 32 7.59 -3.00 -2.03
C PRO A 32 7.15 -1.92 -1.05
N TYR A 33 6.23 -2.29 -0.16
CA TYR A 33 5.78 -1.48 0.95
C TYR A 33 6.06 -2.19 2.25
N THR A 34 6.44 -1.40 3.25
CA THR A 34 6.63 -1.90 4.61
C THR A 34 5.52 -1.37 5.48
N CYS A 35 4.82 -2.26 6.17
CA CYS A 35 3.86 -1.88 7.18
C CYS A 35 4.60 -1.37 8.43
N PRO A 36 4.32 -0.15 8.93
CA PRO A 36 5.00 0.41 10.10
C PRO A 36 4.61 -0.29 11.42
N ASN A 37 3.53 -1.07 11.44
CA ASN A 37 3.06 -1.73 12.66
C ASN A 37 3.67 -3.12 12.86
N CYS A 38 3.66 -3.97 11.83
CA CYS A 38 4.17 -5.34 11.91
C CYS A 38 5.47 -5.59 11.14
N GLY A 39 6.00 -4.59 10.42
CA GLY A 39 7.18 -4.76 9.58
C GLY A 39 6.95 -5.59 8.32
N PHE A 40 5.70 -5.93 8.00
CA PHE A 40 5.35 -6.71 6.81
C PHE A 40 5.80 -5.99 5.54
N ARG A 41 6.74 -6.60 4.80
CA ARG A 41 7.25 -6.09 3.53
C ARG A 41 6.59 -6.83 2.38
N GLY A 42 5.53 -6.24 1.84
CA GLY A 42 4.78 -6.79 0.70
C GLY A 42 5.09 -6.07 -0.61
N PRO A 43 4.79 -6.68 -1.77
CA PRO A 43 4.87 -6.05 -3.09
C PRO A 43 3.78 -5.01 -3.37
#